data_AF-K2EYQ1-F1
#
_entry.id   AF-K2EYQ1-F1
#
_cell.length_a   1.000
_cell.length_b   1.000
_cell.length_c   1.000
_cell.angle_alpha   90.00
_cell.angle_beta   90.00
_cell.angle_gamma   90.00
#
_symmetry.space_group_name_H-M   'P 1'
#
loop_
_entity.id
_entity.type
_entity.pdbx_description
1 polymer ?
#
loop_
_entity_poly.entity_id
_entity_poly.type
_entity_poly.pdbx_seq_one_letter_code
_entity_poly.pdbx_strand_id
1 'polypeptide(L)'
;MNYPAIIESIASSIQKILPDNKVSKIKKKDTCFDISCYSNKWEKLLGWKAKEGSKYKQKVSIPDWVKNNKTYSKHCLKGLFETDGSIYMDRGYKMANFVTIIPTLATDVLEMITRLGFVPNMQTRKNETGKTKHTIRISKNTDKFIQIVDINKS
;
A
#
# COMPACT_ATOMS: atom_id res chain seq x y z
N MET A 1 -17.72 4.29 10.99
CA MET A 1 -16.47 4.62 10.28
C MET A 1 -15.75 3.29 10.14
N ASN A 2 -15.60 2.81 8.91
CA ASN A 2 -14.98 1.51 8.68
C ASN A 2 -13.45 1.70 8.86
N TYR A 3 -12.80 0.91 9.71
CA TYR A 3 -11.34 0.94 10.01
C TYR A 3 -10.81 2.11 10.88
N PRO A 4 -11.36 2.37 12.08
CA PRO A 4 -10.89 3.43 12.96
C PRO A 4 -9.40 3.24 13.36
N ALA A 5 -8.95 2.00 13.58
CA ALA A 5 -7.57 1.72 13.98
C ALA A 5 -6.55 2.11 12.89
N ILE A 6 -6.84 1.79 11.62
CA ILE A 6 -6.00 2.17 10.48
C ILE A 6 -5.95 3.70 10.35
N ILE A 7 -7.09 4.37 10.52
CA ILE A 7 -7.18 5.82 10.45
C ILE A 7 -6.30 6.50 11.51
N GLU A 8 -6.37 6.05 12.76
CA GLU A 8 -5.52 6.58 13.83
C GLU A 8 -4.04 6.29 13.60
N SER A 9 -3.71 5.08 13.13
CA SER A 9 -2.33 4.69 12.81
C SER A 9 -1.71 5.57 11.72
N ILE A 10 -2.44 5.81 10.62
CA ILE A 10 -1.97 6.70 9.54
C ILE A 10 -1.84 8.13 10.05
N ALA A 11 -2.86 8.66 10.74
CA ALA A 11 -2.84 10.03 11.24
C ALA A 11 -1.66 10.28 12.21
N SER A 12 -1.45 9.37 13.16
CA SER A 12 -0.33 9.45 14.11
C SER A 12 1.04 9.31 13.42
N SER A 13 1.16 8.45 12.40
CA SER A 13 2.39 8.30 11.63
C SER A 13 2.73 9.57 10.85
N ILE A 14 1.73 10.19 10.22
CA ILE A 14 1.92 11.48 9.53
C ILE A 14 2.34 12.57 10.53
N GLN A 15 1.68 12.63 11.70
CA GLN A 15 2.02 13.61 12.74
C GLN A 15 3.46 13.42 13.25
N LYS A 16 3.95 12.18 13.35
CA LYS A 16 5.36 11.91 13.71
C LYS A 16 6.35 12.41 12.65
N ILE A 17 6.03 12.28 11.37
CA ILE A 17 6.90 12.73 10.26
C ILE A 17 6.88 14.26 10.13
N LEU A 18 5.73 14.88 10.39
CA LEU A 18 5.50 16.31 10.25
C LEU A 18 4.86 16.87 11.54
N PRO A 19 5.65 17.00 12.64
CA PRO A 19 5.13 17.34 13.97
C PRO A 19 4.44 18.70 14.04
N ASP A 20 4.86 19.66 13.23
CA ASP A 20 4.29 21.02 13.22
C ASP A 20 3.10 21.16 12.25
N ASN A 21 2.85 20.15 11.41
CA ASN A 21 1.78 20.19 10.43
C ASN A 21 0.48 19.65 11.04
N LYS A 22 -0.63 20.31 10.73
CA LYS A 22 -1.95 19.85 11.14
C LYS A 22 -2.36 18.61 10.33
N VAL A 23 -2.58 17.50 11.03
CA VAL A 23 -3.26 16.32 10.47
C VAL A 23 -4.76 16.42 10.75
N SER A 24 -5.55 16.49 9.68
CA SER A 24 -7.01 16.64 9.76
C SER A 24 -7.72 15.38 9.27
N LYS A 25 -8.81 15.06 9.96
CA LYS A 25 -9.71 13.94 9.70
C LYS A 25 -11.00 14.49 9.09
N ILE A 26 -11.20 14.31 7.79
CA ILE A 26 -12.29 14.95 7.05
C ILE A 26 -13.30 13.89 6.63
N LYS A 27 -14.48 13.92 7.27
CA LYS A 27 -15.63 13.11 6.88
C LYS A 27 -16.20 13.64 5.56
N LYS A 28 -16.36 12.76 4.57
CA LYS A 28 -17.08 13.08 3.32
C LYS A 28 -18.55 12.68 3.43
N LYS A 29 -19.36 13.08 2.45
CA LYS A 29 -20.80 12.77 2.42
C LYS A 29 -21.06 11.26 2.24
N ASP A 30 -20.09 10.53 1.68
CA ASP A 30 -20.18 9.11 1.35
C ASP A 30 -19.52 8.20 2.40
N THR A 31 -19.30 6.94 2.02
CA THR A 31 -18.60 5.89 2.77
C THR A 31 -17.08 6.09 2.88
N CYS A 32 -16.55 7.23 2.43
CA CYS A 32 -15.13 7.54 2.43
C CYS A 32 -14.74 8.62 3.46
N PHE A 33 -13.43 8.68 3.72
CA PHE A 33 -12.85 9.56 4.72
C PHE A 33 -11.45 9.96 4.28
N ASP A 34 -11.12 11.25 4.43
CA ASP A 34 -9.79 11.75 4.08
C ASP A 34 -8.97 12.00 5.36
N ILE A 35 -7.72 11.55 5.33
CA ILE A 35 -6.68 12.05 6.21
C ILE A 35 -5.88 13.08 5.42
N SER A 36 -5.92 14.33 5.85
CA SER A 36 -5.30 15.45 5.14
C SER A 36 -4.20 16.08 5.97
N CYS A 37 -3.03 16.26 5.35
CA CYS A 37 -1.90 16.98 5.93
C CYS A 37 -1.19 17.75 4.81
N TYR A 38 -1.28 19.08 4.84
CA TYR A 38 -0.61 19.92 3.86
C TYR A 38 0.87 20.12 4.24
N SER A 39 1.78 19.88 3.30
CA SER A 39 3.21 20.16 3.47
C SER A 39 3.94 20.22 2.13
N ASN A 40 4.83 21.21 1.96
CA ASN A 40 5.73 21.28 0.81
C ASN A 40 6.89 20.26 0.91
N LYS A 41 7.01 19.55 2.03
CA LYS A 41 8.06 18.52 2.24
C LYS A 41 7.70 17.17 1.61
N TRP A 42 6.45 16.96 1.20
CA TRP A 42 5.98 15.66 0.70
C TRP A 42 6.71 15.16 -0.54
N GLU A 43 6.96 16.04 -1.52
CA GLU A 43 7.66 15.63 -2.74
C GLU A 43 9.08 15.12 -2.45
N LYS A 44 9.78 15.77 -1.50
CA LYS A 44 11.11 15.35 -1.03
C LYS A 44 11.05 14.02 -0.27
N LEU A 45 10.04 13.83 0.58
CA LEU A 45 9.89 12.62 1.39
C LEU A 45 9.47 11.40 0.57
N LEU A 46 8.60 11.61 -0.42
CA LEU A 46 7.98 10.53 -1.19
C LEU A 46 8.67 10.29 -2.55
N GLY A 47 9.53 11.20 -3.01
CA GLY A 47 10.31 11.04 -4.24
C GLY A 47 9.52 11.20 -5.55
N TRP A 48 8.29 11.72 -5.50
CA TRP A 48 7.49 12.05 -6.68
C TRP A 48 7.04 13.52 -6.62
N LYS A 49 6.81 14.14 -7.78
CA LYS A 49 6.44 15.56 -7.88
C LYS A 49 5.00 15.73 -8.34
N ALA A 50 4.23 16.60 -7.68
CA ALA A 50 2.83 16.85 -8.00
C ALA A 50 2.65 17.43 -9.42
N LYS A 51 3.62 18.21 -9.90
CA LYS A 51 3.58 18.85 -11.23
C LYS A 51 4.01 17.94 -12.39
N GLU A 52 4.61 16.78 -12.12
CA GLU A 52 5.12 15.86 -13.17
C GLU A 52 4.08 14.81 -13.60
N GLY A 53 2.80 15.06 -13.33
CA GLY A 53 1.69 14.20 -13.73
C GLY A 53 1.45 13.02 -12.79
N SER A 54 0.78 11.99 -13.28
CA SER A 54 0.39 10.86 -12.43
C SER A 54 1.59 10.04 -11.96
N LYS A 55 1.47 9.41 -10.78
CA LYS A 55 2.45 8.46 -10.25
C LYS A 55 2.78 7.32 -11.22
N TYR A 56 1.80 6.95 -12.07
CA TYR A 56 2.00 6.01 -13.18
C TYR A 56 3.00 6.56 -14.21
N LYS A 57 2.83 7.81 -14.67
CA LYS A 57 3.75 8.44 -15.63
C LYS A 57 5.16 8.61 -15.04
N GLN A 58 5.23 8.92 -13.75
CA GLN A 58 6.49 9.07 -13.01
C GLN A 58 7.14 7.73 -12.63
N LYS A 59 6.49 6.58 -12.90
CA LYS A 59 7.01 5.24 -12.62
C LYS A 59 7.50 5.08 -11.17
N VAL A 60 6.71 5.59 -10.22
CA VAL A 60 7.10 5.56 -8.79
C VAL A 60 7.49 4.15 -8.35
N SER A 61 8.50 4.08 -7.49
CA SER A 61 9.10 2.84 -6.99
C SER A 61 9.36 2.97 -5.50
N ILE A 62 9.39 1.84 -4.80
CA ILE A 62 9.75 1.79 -3.39
C ILE A 62 11.27 1.98 -3.28
N PRO A 63 11.78 2.92 -2.45
CA PRO A 63 13.21 3.16 -2.32
C PRO A 63 14.01 1.91 -1.91
N ASP A 64 15.21 1.73 -2.44
CA ASP A 64 16.03 0.54 -2.18
C ASP A 64 16.36 0.36 -0.69
N TRP A 65 16.51 1.44 0.07
CA TRP A 65 16.74 1.36 1.52
C TRP A 65 15.54 0.77 2.28
N VAL A 66 14.32 0.88 1.74
CA VAL A 66 13.12 0.20 2.26
C VAL A 66 13.13 -1.27 1.83
N LYS A 67 13.40 -1.54 0.56
CA LYS A 67 13.38 -2.90 -0.03
C LYS A 67 14.47 -3.82 0.51
N ASN A 68 15.63 -3.26 0.85
CA ASN A 68 16.79 -4.00 1.34
C ASN A 68 16.77 -4.20 2.86
N ASN A 69 15.90 -3.49 3.59
CA ASN A 69 15.70 -3.68 5.01
C ASN A 69 14.43 -4.50 5.28
N LYS A 70 14.58 -5.70 5.84
CA LYS A 70 13.46 -6.62 6.10
C LYS A 70 12.37 -6.00 6.99
N THR A 71 12.77 -5.21 7.99
CA THR A 71 11.82 -4.55 8.90
C THR A 71 11.04 -3.45 8.18
N TYR A 72 11.70 -2.61 7.39
CA TYR A 72 11.03 -1.55 6.62
C TYR A 72 10.15 -2.12 5.51
N SER A 73 10.61 -3.18 4.84
CA SER A 73 9.81 -3.90 3.85
C SER A 73 8.49 -4.39 4.45
N LYS A 74 8.50 -4.99 5.66
CA LYS A 74 7.27 -5.41 6.33
C LYS A 74 6.32 -4.25 6.60
N HIS A 75 6.82 -3.14 7.16
CA HIS A 75 5.99 -1.97 7.46
C HIS A 75 5.43 -1.32 6.18
N CYS A 76 6.21 -1.28 5.10
CA CYS A 76 5.76 -0.78 3.81
C CYS A 76 4.67 -1.70 3.21
N LEU A 77 4.86 -3.02 3.24
CA LEU A 77 3.83 -3.97 2.81
C LEU A 77 2.56 -3.86 3.65
N LYS A 78 2.68 -3.66 4.97
CA LYS A 78 1.53 -3.44 5.86
C LYS A 78 0.68 -2.30 5.34
N GLY A 79 1.28 -1.12 5.16
CA GLY A 79 0.57 0.06 4.64
C GLY A 79 -0.08 -0.19 3.28
N LEU A 80 0.65 -0.79 2.34
CA LEU A 80 0.14 -1.08 1.00
C LEU A 80 -1.03 -2.06 1.00
N PHE A 81 -0.99 -3.11 1.82
CA PHE A 81 -2.09 -4.07 1.90
C PHE A 81 -3.28 -3.52 2.67
N GLU A 82 -3.06 -2.71 3.71
CA GLU A 82 -4.13 -2.04 4.46
C GLU A 82 -4.91 -1.07 3.56
N THR A 83 -4.23 -0.25 2.76
CA THR A 83 -4.87 0.76 1.90
C THR A 83 -5.39 0.20 0.57
N ASP A 84 -4.53 -0.43 -0.22
CA ASP A 84 -4.80 -0.80 -1.61
C ASP A 84 -4.97 -2.32 -1.80
N GLY A 85 -4.81 -3.09 -0.72
CA GLY A 85 -4.97 -4.53 -0.73
C GLY A 85 -6.36 -5.02 -0.36
N SER A 86 -6.55 -6.33 -0.44
CA SER A 86 -7.76 -7.02 0.06
C SER A 86 -7.40 -8.36 0.69
N ILE A 87 -8.15 -8.74 1.72
CA ILE A 87 -8.11 -10.06 2.34
C ILE A 87 -9.52 -10.64 2.24
N TYR A 88 -9.66 -11.84 1.68
CA TYR A 88 -10.96 -12.47 1.45
C TYR A 88 -10.84 -13.99 1.38
N MET A 89 -11.97 -14.68 1.49
CA MET A 89 -12.05 -16.12 1.30
C MET A 89 -12.43 -16.44 -0.15
N ASP A 90 -11.72 -17.36 -0.79
CA ASP A 90 -12.01 -17.88 -2.12
C ASP A 90 -12.00 -19.41 -2.06
N ARG A 91 -13.15 -20.04 -2.29
CA ARG A 91 -13.33 -21.51 -2.22
C ARG A 91 -12.76 -22.15 -0.95
N GLY A 92 -12.95 -21.50 0.20
CA GLY A 92 -12.45 -21.96 1.50
C GLY A 92 -10.99 -21.59 1.81
N TYR A 93 -10.28 -20.97 0.87
CA TYR A 93 -8.89 -20.53 1.07
C TYR A 93 -8.83 -19.03 1.33
N LYS A 94 -8.05 -18.64 2.33
CA LYS A 94 -7.78 -17.23 2.61
C LYS A 94 -6.78 -16.68 1.60
N MET A 95 -7.14 -15.57 0.96
CA MET A 95 -6.34 -14.88 -0.04
C MET A 95 -5.99 -13.48 0.43
N ALA A 96 -4.78 -13.02 0.12
CA ALA A 96 -4.39 -11.62 0.25
C ALA A 96 -3.93 -11.11 -1.12
N ASN A 97 -4.51 -10.00 -1.57
CA ASN A 97 -4.15 -9.35 -2.83
C ASN A 97 -3.65 -7.93 -2.59
N PHE A 98 -2.67 -7.50 -3.38
CA PHE A 98 -2.33 -6.11 -3.61
C PHE A 98 -2.56 -5.78 -5.08
N VAL A 99 -3.11 -4.62 -5.38
CA VAL A 99 -3.50 -4.24 -6.73
C VAL A 99 -2.91 -2.88 -7.08
N THR A 100 -2.29 -2.77 -8.25
CA THR A 100 -1.84 -1.49 -8.78
C THR A 100 -1.87 -1.46 -10.29
N ILE A 101 -1.98 -0.28 -10.88
CA ILE A 101 -1.75 -0.07 -12.31
C ILE A 101 -0.29 0.28 -12.61
N ILE A 102 0.54 0.55 -11.60
CA ILE A 102 1.92 1.03 -11.76
C ILE A 102 2.86 -0.18 -11.83
N PRO A 103 3.50 -0.49 -12.97
CA PRO A 103 4.26 -1.73 -13.15
C PRO A 103 5.52 -1.82 -12.26
N THR A 104 6.20 -0.69 -12.03
CA THR A 104 7.38 -0.62 -11.14
C THR A 104 7.01 -0.97 -9.71
N LEU A 105 5.94 -0.36 -9.18
CA LEU A 105 5.41 -0.68 -7.86
C LEU A 105 4.95 -2.13 -7.74
N ALA A 106 4.33 -2.69 -8.80
CA ALA A 106 3.94 -4.10 -8.82
C ALA A 106 5.16 -5.03 -8.68
N THR A 107 6.25 -4.70 -9.39
CA THR A 107 7.51 -5.46 -9.36
C THR A 107 8.19 -5.34 -7.99
N ASP A 108 8.26 -4.14 -7.42
CA ASP A 108 8.83 -3.93 -6.08
C ASP A 108 8.08 -4.73 -5.00
N VAL A 109 6.74 -4.72 -5.04
CA VAL A 109 5.93 -5.47 -4.08
C VAL A 109 6.11 -6.98 -4.25
N LEU A 110 6.14 -7.47 -5.49
CA LEU A 110 6.42 -8.88 -5.79
C LEU A 110 7.77 -9.32 -5.20
N GLU A 111 8.81 -8.51 -5.43
CA GLU A 111 10.15 -8.76 -4.94
C GLU A 111 10.20 -8.75 -3.41
N MET A 112 9.62 -7.74 -2.76
CA MET A 112 9.59 -7.62 -1.31
C MET A 112 8.89 -8.82 -0.65
N ILE A 113 7.75 -9.27 -1.19
CA ILE A 113 7.05 -10.46 -0.69
C ILE A 113 7.90 -11.72 -0.91
N THR A 114 8.58 -11.84 -2.06
CA THR A 114 9.46 -12.97 -2.37
C THR A 114 10.65 -13.04 -1.41
N ARG A 115 11.28 -11.89 -1.11
CA ARG A 115 12.38 -11.77 -0.14
C ARG A 115 11.96 -12.12 1.30
N LEU A 116 10.67 -12.03 1.62
CA LEU A 116 10.12 -12.51 2.90
C LEU A 116 9.91 -14.03 2.95
N GLY A 117 10.17 -14.76 1.86
CA GLY A 117 10.05 -16.22 1.77
C GLY A 117 8.67 -16.71 1.35
N PHE A 118 7.85 -15.84 0.76
CA PHE A 118 6.56 -16.21 0.19
C PHE A 118 6.66 -16.34 -1.33
N VAL A 119 5.72 -17.06 -1.94
CA VAL A 119 5.66 -17.25 -3.40
C VAL A 119 4.39 -16.59 -3.92
N PRO A 120 4.40 -15.26 -4.13
CA PRO A 120 3.26 -14.54 -4.68
C PRO A 120 3.10 -14.84 -6.18
N ASN A 121 1.87 -14.76 -6.68
CA ASN A 121 1.57 -14.82 -8.11
C ASN A 121 1.14 -13.44 -8.61
N MET A 122 1.72 -12.96 -9.71
CA MET A 122 1.26 -11.72 -10.36
C MET A 122 0.33 -12.04 -11.53
N GLN A 123 -0.90 -11.53 -11.46
CA GLN A 123 -1.88 -11.60 -12.53
C GLN A 123 -2.03 -10.24 -13.20
N THR A 124 -2.10 -10.22 -14.53
CA THR A 124 -2.31 -8.99 -15.31
C THR A 124 -3.63 -9.03 -16.07
N ARG A 125 -4.40 -7.94 -16.03
CA ARG A 125 -5.60 -7.78 -16.85
C ARG A 125 -5.69 -6.34 -17.37
N LYS A 126 -6.10 -6.16 -18.63
CA LYS A 126 -6.45 -4.81 -19.13
C LYS A 126 -7.72 -4.34 -18.43
N ASN A 127 -7.74 -3.08 -17.99
CA ASN A 127 -8.95 -2.44 -17.50
C ASN A 127 -9.70 -1.75 -18.65
N GLU A 128 -10.89 -1.23 -18.38
CA GLU A 128 -11.73 -0.50 -19.34
C GLU A 128 -11.01 0.71 -19.97
N THR A 129 -10.07 1.32 -19.25
CA THR A 129 -9.25 2.44 -19.73
C THR A 129 -8.03 2.01 -20.56
N GLY A 130 -7.90 0.73 -20.89
CA GLY A 130 -6.79 0.15 -21.65
C GLY A 130 -5.48 -0.03 -20.87
N LYS A 131 -5.42 0.39 -19.60
CA LYS A 131 -4.25 0.21 -18.73
C LYS A 131 -4.20 -1.19 -18.16
N THR A 132 -2.99 -1.71 -17.99
CA THR A 132 -2.76 -3.01 -17.35
C THR A 132 -2.87 -2.88 -15.84
N LYS A 133 -3.82 -3.61 -15.26
CA LYS A 133 -3.95 -3.83 -13.81
C LYS A 133 -3.08 -5.02 -13.42
N HIS A 134 -2.20 -4.82 -12.46
CA HIS A 134 -1.36 -5.84 -11.85
C HIS A 134 -1.96 -6.24 -10.50
N THR A 135 -2.24 -7.51 -10.31
CA THR A 135 -2.73 -8.08 -9.04
C THR A 135 -1.69 -9.04 -8.51
N ILE A 136 -1.07 -8.71 -7.39
CA ILE A 136 -0.12 -9.55 -6.68
C ILE A 136 -0.94 -10.34 -5.66
N ARG A 137 -1.03 -11.66 -5.85
CA ARG A 137 -1.85 -12.57 -5.05
C ARG A 137 -0.99 -13.48 -4.19
N ILE A 138 -1.38 -13.62 -2.94
CA ILE A 138 -0.85 -14.59 -1.99
C ILE A 138 -1.97 -15.57 -1.67
N SER A 139 -1.77 -16.82 -2.07
CA SER A 139 -2.74 -17.91 -1.92
C SER A 139 -2.22 -19.11 -1.12
N LYS A 140 -0.94 -19.10 -0.74
CA LYS A 140 -0.29 -20.13 0.07
C LYS A 140 0.29 -19.47 1.31
N ASN A 141 0.14 -20.12 2.45
CA ASN A 141 0.60 -19.59 3.75
C ASN A 141 0.09 -18.18 4.03
N THR A 142 -1.12 -17.85 3.57
CA THR A 142 -1.69 -16.50 3.65
C THR A 142 -1.82 -16.00 5.09
N ASP A 143 -2.24 -16.86 6.03
CA ASP A 143 -2.32 -16.47 7.44
C ASP A 143 -0.93 -16.13 8.02
N LYS A 144 0.09 -16.91 7.67
CA LYS A 144 1.48 -16.62 8.05
C LYS A 144 1.97 -15.31 7.44
N PHE A 145 1.59 -15.00 6.20
CA PHE A 145 1.89 -13.71 5.57
C PHE A 145 1.24 -12.55 6.33
N ILE A 146 -0.06 -12.65 6.60
CA ILE A 146 -0.83 -11.64 7.34
C ILE A 146 -0.20 -11.40 8.71
N GLN A 147 0.18 -12.46 9.42
CA GLN A 147 0.84 -12.37 10.72
C GLN A 147 2.24 -11.75 10.65
N ILE A 148 3.06 -12.13 9.66
CA ILE A 148 4.44 -11.63 9.54
C ILE A 148 4.49 -10.15 9.14
N VAL A 149 3.55 -9.72 8.30
CA VAL A 149 3.41 -8.33 7.86
C VAL A 149 2.57 -7.50 8.84
N ASP A 150 1.88 -8.16 9.77
CA ASP A 150 1.01 -7.53 10.77
C ASP A 150 -0.12 -6.70 10.13
N ILE A 151 -0.79 -7.29 9.12
CA ILE A 151 -1.87 -6.61 8.40
C ILE A 151 -3.14 -6.66 9.23
N ASN A 152 -3.70 -5.50 9.56
CA ASN A 152 -4.96 -5.40 10.26
C ASN A 152 -6.04 -4.75 9.38
N LYS A 153 -7.05 -5.53 8.99
CA LYS A 153 -8.23 -5.07 8.23
C LYS A 153 -9.52 -5.11 9.06
N SER A 154 -9.41 -5.09 10.38
CA SER A 154 -10.54 -5.10 11.31
C SER A 154 -11.07 -3.70 11.62
#